data_AF-A0AAE3YMR0-F1
#
_entry.id   AF-A0AAE3YMR0-F1
#
_cell.length_a   1.000
_cell.length_b   1.000
_cell.length_c   1.000
_cell.angle_alpha   90.00
_cell.angle_beta   90.00
_cell.angle_gamma   90.00
#
_symmetry.space_group_name_H-M   'P 1'
#
loop_
_entity.id
_entity.type
_entity.pdbx_description
1 polymer ?
#
loop_
_entity_poly.entity_id
_entity_poly.type
_entity_poly.pdbx_seq_one_letter_code
_entity_poly.pdbx_strand_id
1 'polypeptide(L)'
;MDTDRSPEADATDDAGIGPDHAPGTDAAGARKIRWWRWVAGGLAAVAVAAVAAAGVWLAVPLRADAARFAEVERQVEDAGDGIVMRPAAASTGEGLLFIPGARVEAEAYAWTLAPLVDAGTTVVIVRPPVRFAILETRALAALTALAPEISTWRVGGHSLGGVRACAYAAETPERIAGLVLLGSYCDDDISGTALPVLSVGGSADALSTPRDIGEKAHLLPPDATFVQIDGMSHAQFGAYGEQGGDGTATIDDEAARNALAKALIDA
;
A
#
# COMPACT_ATOMS: atom_id res chain seq x y z
N MET A 1 98.60 14.34 25.38
CA MET A 1 98.45 12.96 25.90
C MET A 1 97.82 12.18 24.76
N ASP A 2 98.67 11.69 23.87
CA ASP A 2 99.03 10.24 23.75
C ASP A 2 97.92 9.51 22.96
N THR A 3 98.12 8.80 21.86
CA THR A 3 99.28 8.28 21.10
C THR A 3 98.74 7.88 19.71
N ASP A 4 99.38 8.23 18.59
CA ASP A 4 100.24 7.38 17.76
C ASP A 4 99.86 5.88 17.62
N ARG A 5 99.36 5.49 16.43
CA ARG A 5 99.97 4.47 15.52
C ARG A 5 98.98 3.92 14.48
N SER A 6 99.36 4.04 13.22
CA SER A 6 99.13 3.07 12.13
C SER A 6 100.53 2.53 11.74
N PRO A 7 100.71 1.34 11.12
CA PRO A 7 100.31 1.10 9.71
C PRO A 7 100.02 -0.39 9.30
N GLU A 8 99.55 -0.55 8.05
CA GLU A 8 99.86 -1.57 6.98
C GLU A 8 100.14 -3.04 7.34
N ALA A 9 99.83 -4.10 6.57
CA ALA A 9 99.19 -4.37 5.27
C ALA A 9 99.03 -5.92 5.18
N ASP A 10 98.19 -6.45 4.26
CA ASP A 10 98.56 -7.43 3.21
C ASP A 10 97.31 -8.11 2.61
N ALA A 11 97.42 -8.47 1.33
CA ALA A 11 96.41 -8.82 0.35
C ALA A 11 95.94 -10.29 0.38
N THR A 12 94.79 -10.57 -0.26
CA THR A 12 94.66 -11.70 -1.22
C THR A 12 93.40 -11.56 -2.09
N ASP A 13 93.59 -11.93 -3.36
CA ASP A 13 92.65 -12.12 -4.48
C ASP A 13 91.56 -13.18 -4.19
N ASP A 14 90.39 -13.10 -4.85
CA ASP A 14 89.92 -14.08 -5.86
C ASP A 14 88.41 -13.90 -6.18
N ALA A 15 88.05 -14.22 -7.42
CA ALA A 15 86.78 -13.97 -8.10
C ALA A 15 85.63 -14.91 -7.67
N GLY A 16 84.38 -14.44 -7.81
CA GLY A 16 83.17 -15.24 -7.61
C GLY A 16 81.94 -14.70 -8.35
N ILE A 17 81.38 -15.55 -9.22
CA ILE A 17 80.20 -15.37 -10.08
C ILE A 17 78.90 -15.29 -9.23
N GLY A 18 77.86 -14.56 -9.72
CA GLY A 18 76.60 -14.18 -9.01
C GLY A 18 75.68 -15.30 -8.47
N PRO A 19 74.47 -14.98 -7.93
CA PRO A 19 73.34 -14.70 -8.82
C PRO A 19 72.23 -13.72 -8.31
N ASP A 20 71.39 -13.36 -9.26
CA ASP A 20 69.92 -13.18 -9.20
C ASP A 20 69.22 -12.03 -8.45
N HIS A 21 68.46 -11.30 -9.26
CA HIS A 21 67.27 -10.54 -8.89
C HIS A 21 66.23 -11.39 -8.13
N ALA A 22 65.62 -10.82 -7.10
CA ALA A 22 64.27 -11.16 -6.67
C ALA A 22 63.41 -9.88 -6.62
N PRO A 23 62.38 -9.73 -7.48
CA PRO A 23 61.37 -8.71 -7.29
C PRO A 23 60.47 -9.13 -6.12
N GLY A 24 60.44 -8.32 -5.06
CA GLY A 24 59.48 -8.47 -3.97
C GLY A 24 58.06 -8.28 -4.49
N THR A 25 57.36 -9.39 -4.69
CA THR A 25 56.05 -9.48 -5.35
C THR A 25 54.95 -8.69 -4.65
N ASP A 26 54.11 -8.04 -5.46
CA ASP A 26 52.81 -7.38 -5.20
C ASP A 26 51.71 -8.30 -4.59
N ALA A 27 52.06 -9.20 -3.68
CA ALA A 27 51.13 -10.18 -3.11
C ALA A 27 50.14 -9.58 -2.08
N ALA A 28 50.40 -8.37 -1.58
CA ALA A 28 49.54 -7.68 -0.61
C ALA A 28 48.37 -6.94 -1.29
N GLY A 29 48.61 -6.30 -2.45
CA GLY A 29 47.57 -5.61 -3.23
C GLY A 29 46.57 -6.57 -3.86
N ALA A 30 47.04 -7.69 -4.42
CA ALA A 30 46.20 -8.71 -5.04
C ALA A 30 45.21 -9.37 -4.06
N ARG A 31 45.62 -9.57 -2.79
CA ARG A 31 44.74 -10.14 -1.73
C ARG A 31 43.64 -9.18 -1.28
N LYS A 32 43.94 -7.88 -1.17
CA LYS A 32 42.93 -6.84 -0.87
C LYS A 32 41.91 -6.71 -1.99
N ILE A 33 42.35 -6.70 -3.25
CA ILE A 33 41.45 -6.63 -4.42
C ILE A 33 40.54 -7.87 -4.50
N ARG A 34 41.08 -9.05 -4.20
CA ARG A 34 40.30 -10.31 -4.19
C ARG A 34 39.25 -10.31 -3.07
N TRP A 35 39.58 -9.82 -1.88
CA TRP A 35 38.64 -9.68 -0.76
C TRP A 35 37.50 -8.69 -1.07
N TRP A 36 37.80 -7.52 -1.66
CA TRP A 36 36.78 -6.55 -2.07
C TRP A 36 35.80 -7.09 -3.12
N ARG A 37 36.25 -7.99 -4.03
CA ARG A 37 35.36 -8.66 -5.00
C ARG A 37 34.38 -9.63 -4.33
N TRP A 38 34.79 -10.33 -3.27
CA TRP A 38 33.90 -11.18 -2.49
C TRP A 38 32.88 -10.36 -1.68
N VAL A 39 33.31 -9.24 -1.09
CA VAL A 39 32.41 -8.31 -0.39
C VAL A 39 31.41 -7.70 -1.36
N ALA A 40 31.86 -7.17 -2.50
CA ALA A 40 30.98 -6.61 -3.52
C ALA A 40 30.02 -7.65 -4.11
N GLY A 41 30.49 -8.87 -4.38
CA GLY A 41 29.64 -9.98 -4.83
C GLY A 41 28.61 -10.40 -3.78
N GLY A 42 28.99 -10.43 -2.49
CA GLY A 42 28.07 -10.68 -1.39
C GLY A 42 26.99 -9.61 -1.26
N LEU A 43 27.38 -8.33 -1.32
CA LEU A 43 26.43 -7.21 -1.30
C LEU A 43 25.48 -7.24 -2.50
N ALA A 44 25.99 -7.53 -3.70
CA ALA A 44 25.15 -7.67 -4.88
C ALA A 44 24.14 -8.83 -4.74
N ALA A 45 24.57 -9.98 -4.20
CA ALA A 45 23.66 -11.10 -3.95
C ALA A 45 22.58 -10.76 -2.93
N VAL A 46 22.93 -10.04 -1.84
CA VAL A 46 21.95 -9.55 -0.86
C VAL A 46 20.97 -8.57 -1.50
N ALA A 47 21.44 -7.64 -2.32
CA ALA A 47 20.58 -6.70 -3.03
C ALA A 47 19.59 -7.43 -3.97
N VAL A 48 20.06 -8.42 -4.74
CA VAL A 48 19.21 -9.25 -5.59
C VAL A 48 18.17 -10.02 -4.76
N ALA A 49 18.56 -10.61 -3.63
CA ALA A 49 17.63 -11.30 -2.74
C ALA A 49 16.58 -10.35 -2.14
N ALA A 50 16.97 -9.14 -1.74
CA ALA A 50 16.05 -8.12 -1.23
C ALA A 50 15.06 -7.66 -2.31
N VAL A 51 15.52 -7.44 -3.55
CA VAL A 51 14.65 -7.10 -4.68
C VAL A 51 13.68 -8.25 -4.98
N ALA A 52 14.16 -9.50 -4.97
CA ALA A 52 13.30 -10.66 -5.16
C ALA A 52 12.24 -10.79 -4.04
N ALA A 53 12.63 -10.59 -2.78
CA ALA A 53 11.72 -10.61 -1.64
C ALA A 53 10.67 -9.50 -1.72
N ALA A 54 11.08 -8.27 -2.08
CA ALA A 54 10.16 -7.17 -2.33
C ALA A 54 9.21 -7.48 -3.49
N GLY A 55 9.71 -8.08 -4.57
CA GLY A 55 8.90 -8.54 -5.70
C GLY A 55 7.85 -9.57 -5.29
N VAL A 56 8.23 -10.56 -4.48
CA VAL A 56 7.29 -11.56 -3.93
C VAL A 56 6.27 -10.88 -3.02
N TRP A 57 6.70 -9.98 -2.13
CA TRP A 57 5.80 -9.27 -1.22
C TRP A 57 4.77 -8.41 -1.98
N LEU A 58 5.18 -7.73 -3.06
CA LEU A 58 4.27 -7.01 -3.96
C LEU A 58 3.32 -7.95 -4.72
N ALA A 59 3.79 -9.14 -5.10
CA ALA A 59 3.02 -10.12 -5.87
C ALA A 59 2.02 -10.94 -5.04
N VAL A 60 2.18 -11.00 -3.71
CA VAL A 60 1.27 -11.68 -2.79
C VAL A 60 0.34 -10.65 -2.15
N PRO A 61 -0.90 -10.50 -2.64
CA PRO A 61 -1.87 -9.55 -2.07
C PRO A 61 -2.55 -10.09 -0.82
N LEU A 62 -3.22 -9.20 -0.09
CA LEU A 62 -4.25 -9.55 0.88
C LEU A 62 -5.48 -9.99 0.07
N ARG A 63 -5.76 -11.29 0.11
CA ARG A 63 -6.77 -11.92 -0.74
C ARG A 63 -8.14 -11.86 -0.11
N ALA A 64 -9.17 -11.85 -0.96
CA ALA A 64 -10.53 -12.06 -0.50
C ALA A 64 -10.66 -13.39 0.25
N ASP A 65 -11.38 -13.38 1.37
CA ASP A 65 -11.82 -14.60 2.03
C ASP A 65 -12.75 -15.37 1.09
N ALA A 66 -12.36 -16.60 0.76
CA ALA A 66 -13.05 -17.40 -0.25
C ALA A 66 -14.49 -17.77 0.16
N ALA A 67 -14.74 -17.99 1.46
CA ALA A 67 -16.07 -18.33 1.94
C ALA A 67 -17.00 -17.12 1.87
N ARG A 68 -16.52 -15.95 2.33
CA ARG A 68 -17.27 -14.69 2.25
C ARG A 68 -17.52 -14.25 0.81
N PHE A 69 -16.53 -14.38 -0.06
CA PHE A 69 -16.69 -14.05 -1.47
C PHE A 69 -17.72 -14.95 -2.15
N ALA A 70 -17.70 -16.26 -1.88
CA ALA A 70 -18.67 -17.20 -2.44
C ALA A 70 -20.14 -16.88 -2.10
N GLU A 71 -20.40 -16.21 -0.96
CA GLU A 71 -21.76 -15.75 -0.59
C GLU A 71 -22.31 -14.71 -1.58
N VAL A 72 -21.43 -13.89 -2.17
CA VAL A 72 -21.80 -12.72 -2.98
C VAL A 72 -21.36 -12.82 -4.45
N GLU A 73 -20.60 -13.85 -4.82
CA GLU A 73 -20.00 -14.04 -6.14
C GLU A 73 -21.02 -13.86 -7.29
N ARG A 74 -22.26 -14.32 -7.10
CA ARG A 74 -23.32 -14.20 -8.11
C ARG A 74 -23.74 -12.75 -8.42
N GLN A 75 -23.39 -11.79 -7.57
CA GLN A 75 -23.64 -10.36 -7.77
C GLN A 75 -22.45 -9.65 -8.44
N VAL A 76 -21.31 -10.33 -8.60
CA VAL A 76 -20.04 -9.73 -9.03
C VAL A 76 -19.81 -9.99 -10.52
N GLU A 77 -19.65 -8.93 -11.30
CA GLU A 77 -19.22 -8.97 -12.69
C GLU A 77 -17.76 -8.50 -12.81
N ASP A 78 -16.92 -9.25 -13.52
CA ASP A 78 -15.57 -8.82 -13.84
C ASP A 78 -15.59 -7.83 -15.01
N ALA A 79 -15.07 -6.63 -14.80
CA ALA A 79 -14.98 -5.57 -15.81
C ALA A 79 -13.52 -5.23 -16.20
N GLY A 80 -12.58 -6.12 -15.93
CA GLY A 80 -11.15 -5.96 -16.18
C GLY A 80 -10.48 -4.99 -15.21
N ASP A 81 -10.81 -3.71 -15.35
CA ASP A 81 -10.28 -2.59 -14.58
C ASP A 81 -10.86 -2.48 -13.16
N GLY A 82 -11.84 -3.31 -12.86
CA GLY A 82 -12.53 -3.41 -11.59
C GLY A 82 -13.51 -4.58 -11.60
N ILE A 83 -14.28 -4.70 -10.52
CA ILE A 83 -15.50 -5.50 -10.49
C ILE A 83 -16.71 -4.59 -10.34
N VAL A 84 -17.84 -5.00 -10.91
CA VAL A 84 -19.10 -4.26 -10.83
C VAL A 84 -20.14 -5.13 -10.14
N MET A 85 -20.80 -4.58 -9.14
CA MET A 85 -21.88 -5.23 -8.41
C MET A 85 -23.17 -4.43 -8.61
N ARG A 86 -24.18 -5.11 -9.17
CA ARG A 86 -25.46 -4.48 -9.51
C ARG A 86 -26.59 -5.03 -8.64
N PRO A 87 -27.55 -4.18 -8.22
CA PRO A 87 -28.73 -4.64 -7.51
C PRO A 87 -29.53 -5.61 -8.40
N ALA A 88 -29.98 -6.72 -7.82
CA ALA A 88 -30.90 -7.65 -8.50
C ALA A 88 -32.33 -7.08 -8.62
N ALA A 89 -32.67 -6.09 -7.80
CA ALA A 89 -33.96 -5.40 -7.75
C ALA A 89 -33.90 -4.04 -8.48
N ALA A 90 -34.87 -3.15 -8.21
CA ALA A 90 -34.88 -1.82 -8.78
C ALA A 90 -33.66 -1.01 -8.31
N SER A 91 -32.86 -0.50 -9.25
CA SER A 91 -31.75 0.41 -8.96
C SER A 91 -32.26 1.78 -8.54
N THR A 92 -31.55 2.42 -7.61
CA THR A 92 -31.76 3.82 -7.24
C THR A 92 -31.24 4.80 -8.31
N GLY A 93 -30.45 4.32 -9.29
CA GLY A 93 -29.71 5.15 -10.23
C GLY A 93 -28.43 5.77 -9.63
N GLU A 94 -28.10 5.45 -8.37
CA GLU A 94 -26.89 5.89 -7.70
C GLU A 94 -25.79 4.84 -7.80
N GLY A 95 -24.53 5.31 -7.81
CA GLY A 95 -23.36 4.46 -7.76
C GLY A 95 -22.35 4.87 -6.70
N LEU A 96 -21.60 3.88 -6.22
CA LEU A 96 -20.40 4.05 -5.43
C LEU A 96 -19.20 3.55 -6.24
N LEU A 97 -18.28 4.44 -6.60
CA LEU A 97 -16.96 4.05 -7.06
C LEU A 97 -16.05 3.86 -5.84
N PHE A 98 -15.62 2.64 -5.59
CA PHE A 98 -14.86 2.27 -4.41
C PHE A 98 -13.41 1.88 -4.76
N ILE A 99 -12.45 2.46 -4.04
CA ILE A 99 -11.02 2.22 -4.24
C ILE A 99 -10.48 1.36 -3.08
N PRO A 100 -9.97 0.15 -3.37
CA PRO A 100 -9.34 -0.72 -2.38
C PRO A 100 -8.15 -0.09 -1.64
N GLY A 101 -7.93 -0.56 -0.42
CA GLY A 101 -6.71 -0.34 0.34
C GLY A 101 -5.47 -1.02 -0.29
N ALA A 102 -4.29 -0.62 0.19
CA ALA A 102 -3.02 -1.08 -0.36
C ALA A 102 -2.88 -2.61 -0.30
N ARG A 103 -2.56 -3.22 -1.44
CA ARG A 103 -2.35 -4.66 -1.65
C ARG A 103 -3.59 -5.54 -1.46
N VAL A 104 -4.77 -4.96 -1.23
CA VAL A 104 -6.02 -5.72 -1.06
C VAL A 104 -6.67 -6.00 -2.42
N GLU A 105 -7.17 -7.22 -2.62
CA GLU A 105 -7.96 -7.57 -3.80
C GLU A 105 -9.33 -6.85 -3.80
N ALA A 106 -9.83 -6.49 -4.99
CA ALA A 106 -11.12 -5.79 -5.12
C ALA A 106 -12.28 -6.65 -4.58
N GLU A 107 -12.19 -7.95 -4.84
CA GLU A 107 -13.11 -9.00 -4.41
C GLU A 107 -13.28 -9.06 -2.88
N ALA A 108 -12.27 -8.62 -2.12
CA ALA A 108 -12.34 -8.61 -0.66
C ALA A 108 -13.40 -7.63 -0.12
N TYR A 109 -13.76 -6.60 -0.89
CA TYR A 109 -14.77 -5.62 -0.49
C TYR A 109 -16.17 -6.00 -0.94
N ALA A 110 -16.31 -7.01 -1.81
CA ALA A 110 -17.61 -7.40 -2.34
C ALA A 110 -18.57 -7.84 -1.22
N TRP A 111 -18.07 -8.64 -0.27
CA TRP A 111 -18.89 -9.11 0.84
C TRP A 111 -19.33 -7.98 1.78
N THR A 112 -18.41 -7.09 2.16
CA THR A 112 -18.70 -5.98 3.07
C THR A 112 -19.61 -4.92 2.44
N LEU A 113 -19.53 -4.71 1.12
CA LEU A 113 -20.34 -3.74 0.38
C LEU A 113 -21.65 -4.31 -0.21
N ALA A 114 -21.83 -5.64 -0.25
CA ALA A 114 -23.04 -6.27 -0.76
C ALA A 114 -24.35 -5.72 -0.14
N PRO A 115 -24.45 -5.41 1.16
CA PRO A 115 -25.68 -4.82 1.72
C PRO A 115 -26.07 -3.49 1.06
N LEU A 116 -25.09 -2.69 0.61
CA LEU A 116 -25.36 -1.44 -0.12
C LEU A 116 -25.89 -1.73 -1.53
N VAL A 117 -25.42 -2.82 -2.16
CA VAL A 117 -25.93 -3.31 -3.44
C VAL A 117 -27.36 -3.82 -3.29
N ASP A 118 -27.63 -4.59 -2.25
CA ASP A 118 -28.97 -5.10 -1.93
C ASP A 118 -29.96 -3.94 -1.65
N ALA A 119 -29.46 -2.79 -1.18
CA ALA A 119 -30.24 -1.56 -0.99
C ALA A 119 -30.49 -0.75 -2.29
N GLY A 120 -29.95 -1.17 -3.44
CA GLY A 120 -30.24 -0.59 -4.75
C GLY A 120 -29.12 0.23 -5.40
N THR A 121 -27.98 0.40 -4.73
CA THR A 121 -26.82 1.14 -5.23
C THR A 121 -25.94 0.25 -6.11
N THR A 122 -25.49 0.75 -7.25
CA THR A 122 -24.46 0.03 -8.05
C THR A 122 -23.08 0.31 -7.48
N VAL A 123 -22.28 -0.73 -7.24
CA VAL A 123 -20.94 -0.57 -6.67
C VAL A 123 -19.90 -0.99 -7.70
N VAL A 124 -18.94 -0.10 -7.99
CA VAL A 124 -17.76 -0.40 -8.82
C VAL A 124 -16.55 -0.42 -7.92
N ILE A 125 -15.91 -1.58 -7.75
CA ILE A 125 -14.68 -1.69 -6.95
C ILE A 125 -13.49 -1.73 -7.91
N VAL A 126 -12.66 -0.69 -7.87
CA VAL A 126 -11.53 -0.51 -8.78
C VAL A 126 -10.46 -1.56 -8.53
N ARG A 127 -9.74 -2.00 -9.56
CA ARG A 127 -8.47 -2.71 -9.43
C ARG A 127 -7.33 -1.75 -9.78
N PRO A 128 -6.67 -1.12 -8.79
CA PRO A 128 -5.58 -0.19 -9.06
C PRO A 128 -4.34 -0.90 -9.65
N PRO A 129 -3.48 -0.19 -10.38
CA PRO A 129 -2.21 -0.72 -10.86
C PRO A 129 -1.41 -1.33 -9.71
N VAL A 130 -0.98 -2.59 -9.88
CA VAL A 130 -0.26 -3.40 -8.88
C VAL A 130 -0.91 -3.39 -7.48
N ARG A 131 -2.22 -3.12 -7.37
CA ARG A 131 -2.99 -3.04 -6.11
C ARG A 131 -2.58 -1.93 -5.16
N PHE A 132 -2.06 -0.82 -5.69
CA PHE A 132 -1.77 0.38 -4.90
C PHE A 132 -2.58 1.57 -5.40
N ALA A 133 -3.49 2.06 -4.57
CA ALA A 133 -4.37 3.18 -4.91
C ALA A 133 -3.62 4.47 -5.27
N ILE A 134 -2.45 4.72 -4.68
CA ILE A 134 -1.64 5.90 -5.01
C ILE A 134 -1.07 5.88 -6.43
N LEU A 135 -1.03 4.70 -7.08
CA LEU A 135 -0.61 4.56 -8.48
C LEU A 135 -1.80 4.65 -9.45
N GLU A 136 -3.01 4.84 -8.93
CA GLU A 136 -4.20 5.02 -9.74
C GLU A 136 -4.18 6.40 -10.40
N THR A 137 -3.91 6.42 -11.70
CA THR A 137 -3.78 7.65 -12.50
C THR A 137 -4.90 7.80 -13.53
N ARG A 138 -5.78 6.79 -13.67
CA ARG A 138 -6.92 6.90 -14.58
C ARG A 138 -7.84 8.02 -14.11
N ALA A 139 -8.52 8.68 -15.04
CA ALA A 139 -9.51 9.68 -14.69
C ALA A 139 -10.75 9.02 -14.07
N LEU A 140 -11.42 9.73 -13.16
CA LEU A 140 -12.69 9.29 -12.56
C LEU A 140 -13.72 8.86 -13.62
N ALA A 141 -13.78 9.58 -14.74
CA ALA A 141 -14.67 9.26 -15.87
C ALA A 141 -14.38 7.90 -16.51
N ALA A 142 -13.12 7.46 -16.56
CA ALA A 142 -12.77 6.15 -17.12
C ALA A 142 -13.23 5.01 -16.21
N LEU A 143 -13.16 5.21 -14.89
CA LEU A 143 -13.57 4.22 -13.90
C LEU A 143 -15.10 4.13 -13.77
N THR A 144 -15.79 5.27 -13.79
CA THR A 144 -17.26 5.32 -13.75
C THR A 144 -17.90 4.79 -15.05
N ALA A 145 -17.17 4.81 -16.18
CA ALA A 145 -17.62 4.19 -17.42
C ALA A 145 -17.77 2.66 -17.36
N LEU A 146 -17.31 2.00 -16.30
CA LEU A 146 -17.57 0.57 -16.04
C LEU A 146 -19.06 0.29 -15.72
N ALA A 147 -19.81 1.31 -15.32
CA ALA A 147 -21.27 1.25 -15.13
C ALA A 147 -21.92 2.49 -15.79
N PRO A 148 -22.00 2.52 -17.14
CA PRO A 148 -22.45 3.70 -17.88
C PRO A 148 -23.92 4.10 -17.65
N GLU A 149 -24.71 3.21 -17.05
CA GLU A 149 -26.10 3.44 -16.65
C GLU A 149 -26.24 4.39 -15.43
N ILE A 150 -25.17 4.62 -14.68
CA ILE A 150 -25.18 5.44 -13.47
C ILE A 150 -24.79 6.88 -13.76
N SER A 151 -25.66 7.82 -13.37
CA SER A 151 -25.43 9.26 -13.53
C SER A 151 -24.97 9.97 -12.27
N THR A 152 -25.22 9.40 -11.09
CA THR A 152 -24.95 10.02 -9.79
C THR A 152 -23.95 9.16 -9.02
N TRP A 153 -22.75 9.69 -8.80
CA TRP A 153 -21.64 8.92 -8.22
C TRP A 153 -21.19 9.49 -6.89
N ARG A 154 -21.21 8.66 -5.85
CA ARG A 154 -20.32 8.83 -4.69
C ARG A 154 -18.98 8.18 -5.03
N VAL A 155 -17.89 8.73 -4.50
CA VAL A 155 -16.57 8.11 -4.57
C VAL A 155 -16.13 7.76 -3.16
N GLY A 156 -15.52 6.60 -2.98
CA GLY A 156 -15.04 6.20 -1.68
C GLY A 156 -13.86 5.26 -1.76
N GLY A 157 -13.31 4.95 -0.60
CA GLY A 157 -12.23 4.00 -0.53
C GLY A 157 -11.83 3.66 0.89
N HIS A 158 -11.07 2.58 1.00
CA HIS A 158 -10.55 2.09 2.26
C HIS A 158 -9.07 2.43 2.41
N SER A 159 -8.64 2.91 3.59
CA SER A 159 -7.22 3.16 3.87
C SER A 159 -6.58 4.08 2.80
N LEU A 160 -5.47 3.68 2.19
CA LEU A 160 -4.86 4.40 1.06
C LEU A 160 -5.82 4.63 -0.14
N GLY A 161 -6.81 3.76 -0.32
CA GLY A 161 -7.87 3.94 -1.31
C GLY A 161 -8.76 5.15 -1.00
N GLY A 162 -9.04 5.41 0.28
CA GLY A 162 -9.79 6.60 0.71
C GLY A 162 -9.01 7.90 0.49
N VAL A 163 -7.68 7.87 0.66
CA VAL A 163 -6.81 9.01 0.29
C VAL A 163 -6.95 9.33 -1.21
N ARG A 164 -6.92 8.30 -2.08
CA ARG A 164 -7.13 8.51 -3.52
C ARG A 164 -8.56 8.94 -3.86
N ALA A 165 -9.57 8.44 -3.14
CA ALA A 165 -10.94 8.87 -3.29
C ALA A 165 -11.10 10.36 -2.95
N CYS A 166 -10.43 10.83 -1.88
CA CYS A 166 -10.37 12.23 -1.54
C CYS A 166 -9.68 13.08 -2.62
N ALA A 167 -8.58 12.58 -3.21
CA ALA A 167 -7.94 13.27 -4.32
C ALA A 167 -8.91 13.47 -5.51
N TYR A 168 -9.74 12.48 -5.86
CA TYR A 168 -10.79 12.68 -6.88
C TYR A 168 -11.83 13.73 -6.47
N ALA A 169 -12.17 13.79 -5.19
CA ALA A 169 -13.08 14.80 -4.65
C ALA A 169 -12.49 16.20 -4.71
N ALA A 170 -11.18 16.36 -4.49
CA ALA A 170 -10.49 17.63 -4.66
C ALA A 170 -10.33 18.03 -6.14
N GLU A 171 -10.06 17.06 -7.01
CA GLU A 171 -9.86 17.28 -8.45
C GLU A 171 -11.17 17.65 -9.19
N THR A 172 -12.30 17.05 -8.81
CA THR A 172 -13.59 17.15 -9.54
C THR A 172 -14.83 17.18 -8.62
N PRO A 173 -14.91 18.08 -7.63
CA PRO A 173 -15.98 18.08 -6.63
C PRO A 173 -17.39 18.22 -7.24
N GLU A 174 -17.54 18.94 -8.36
CA GLU A 174 -18.82 19.13 -9.04
C GLU A 174 -19.33 17.90 -9.80
N ARG A 175 -18.51 16.85 -9.93
CA ARG A 175 -18.83 15.61 -10.65
C ARG A 175 -19.22 14.46 -9.74
N ILE A 176 -19.14 14.66 -8.43
CA ILE A 176 -19.42 13.64 -7.43
C ILE A 176 -20.50 14.13 -6.45
N ALA A 177 -21.35 13.21 -6.03
CA ALA A 177 -22.46 13.47 -5.12
C ALA A 177 -22.04 13.36 -3.64
N GLY A 178 -20.89 12.76 -3.36
CA GLY A 178 -20.35 12.63 -2.01
C GLY A 178 -19.05 11.84 -1.95
N LEU A 179 -18.38 11.92 -0.82
CA LEU A 179 -17.15 11.19 -0.48
C LEU A 179 -17.42 10.20 0.68
N VAL A 180 -16.94 8.97 0.55
CA VAL A 180 -17.01 7.93 1.59
C VAL A 180 -15.61 7.45 1.97
N LEU A 181 -15.18 7.75 3.20
CA LEU A 181 -13.88 7.34 3.74
C LEU A 181 -14.09 6.20 4.73
N LEU A 182 -13.53 5.02 4.43
CA LEU A 182 -13.59 3.84 5.31
C LEU A 182 -12.20 3.59 5.90
N GLY A 183 -12.03 3.72 7.23
CA GLY A 183 -10.72 3.59 7.89
C GLY A 183 -9.66 4.43 7.17
N SER A 184 -9.96 5.70 6.90
CA SER A 184 -9.17 6.56 6.03
C SER A 184 -9.39 8.05 6.35
N TYR A 185 -8.62 8.91 5.69
CA TYR A 185 -8.65 10.36 5.82
C TYR A 185 -8.29 11.03 4.49
N CYS A 186 -8.52 12.34 4.40
CA CYS A 186 -8.04 13.18 3.31
C CYS A 186 -6.60 13.65 3.55
N ASP A 187 -5.81 13.76 2.48
CA ASP A 187 -4.56 14.54 2.48
C ASP A 187 -4.71 15.88 1.75
N ASP A 188 -5.66 15.96 0.80
CA ASP A 188 -6.05 17.19 0.13
C ASP A 188 -7.11 17.94 0.96
N ASP A 189 -7.04 19.28 0.93
CA ASP A 189 -8.02 20.14 1.61
C ASP A 189 -9.28 20.31 0.75
N ILE A 190 -10.39 19.73 1.21
CA ILE A 190 -11.72 19.88 0.62
C ILE A 190 -12.69 20.60 1.57
N SER A 191 -12.19 21.23 2.64
CA SER A 191 -12.99 21.87 3.69
C SER A 191 -13.83 23.05 3.18
N GLY A 192 -13.41 23.67 2.08
CA GLY A 192 -14.15 24.75 1.41
C GLY A 192 -15.28 24.28 0.49
N THR A 193 -15.48 22.98 0.32
CA THR A 193 -16.53 22.42 -0.55
C THR A 193 -17.84 22.23 0.22
N ALA A 194 -18.95 22.10 -0.50
CA ALA A 194 -20.26 21.69 0.04
C ALA A 194 -20.54 20.20 -0.22
N LEU A 195 -19.47 19.40 -0.43
CA LEU A 195 -19.58 17.99 -0.77
C LEU A 195 -19.99 17.19 0.48
N PRO A 196 -21.07 16.39 0.45
CA PRO A 196 -21.38 15.48 1.54
C PRO A 196 -20.24 14.48 1.77
N VAL A 197 -19.76 14.37 3.01
CA VAL A 197 -18.70 13.43 3.38
C VAL A 197 -19.17 12.53 4.52
N LEU A 198 -19.03 11.22 4.32
CA LEU A 198 -19.14 10.21 5.37
C LEU A 198 -17.74 9.66 5.67
N SER A 199 -17.31 9.76 6.92
CA SER A 199 -16.06 9.16 7.43
C SER A 199 -16.39 8.10 8.47
N VAL A 200 -16.14 6.84 8.14
CA VAL A 200 -16.35 5.69 9.04
C VAL A 200 -15.00 5.16 9.51
N GLY A 201 -14.77 5.15 10.84
CA GLY A 201 -13.58 4.59 11.48
C GLY A 201 -13.91 3.40 12.37
N GLY A 202 -12.94 2.52 12.61
CA GLY A 202 -13.04 1.45 13.62
C GLY A 202 -12.32 1.85 14.91
N SER A 203 -12.92 1.60 16.09
CA SER A 203 -12.27 1.98 17.35
C SER A 203 -11.04 1.14 17.69
N ALA A 204 -10.90 -0.03 17.05
CA ALA A 204 -9.76 -0.93 17.18
C ALA A 204 -8.83 -0.89 15.94
N ASP A 205 -9.05 0.05 15.02
CA ASP A 205 -8.17 0.30 13.87
C ASP A 205 -6.83 0.86 14.36
N ALA A 206 -5.73 0.15 14.07
CA ALA A 206 -4.38 0.56 14.44
C ALA A 206 -3.54 1.07 13.26
N LEU A 207 -4.10 1.13 12.05
CA LEU A 207 -3.43 1.55 10.82
C LEU A 207 -3.88 2.92 10.33
N SER A 208 -5.18 3.19 10.38
CA SER A 208 -5.80 4.50 10.19
C SER A 208 -6.57 4.81 11.46
N THR A 209 -5.82 5.14 12.51
CA THR A 209 -6.35 5.19 13.87
C THR A 209 -7.44 6.26 14.00
N PRO A 210 -8.35 6.15 14.99
CA PRO A 210 -9.29 7.22 15.31
C PRO A 210 -8.61 8.57 15.54
N ARG A 211 -7.36 8.55 16.04
CA ARG A 211 -6.53 9.74 16.19
C ARG A 211 -6.14 10.33 14.83
N ASP A 212 -5.65 9.52 13.89
CA ASP A 212 -5.23 10.00 12.56
C ASP A 212 -6.43 10.62 11.82
N ILE A 213 -7.60 9.98 11.89
CA ILE A 213 -8.85 10.49 11.32
C ILE A 213 -9.24 11.82 11.97
N GLY A 214 -9.20 11.90 13.30
CA GLY A 214 -9.53 13.11 14.05
C GLY A 214 -8.58 14.28 13.78
N GLU A 215 -7.28 14.01 13.63
CA GLU A 215 -6.28 15.03 13.30
C GLU A 215 -6.47 15.59 11.88
N LYS A 216 -7.03 14.79 10.96
CA LYS A 216 -7.30 15.16 9.56
C LYS A 216 -8.71 15.70 9.31
N ALA A 217 -9.60 15.67 10.30
CA ALA A 217 -10.98 16.14 10.17
C ALA A 217 -11.10 17.60 9.68
N HIS A 218 -10.10 18.44 9.96
CA HIS A 218 -10.06 19.84 9.51
C HIS A 218 -9.92 20.02 7.99
N LEU A 219 -9.58 18.96 7.24
CA LEU A 219 -9.50 18.96 5.78
C LEU A 219 -10.85 18.65 5.11
N LEU A 220 -11.87 18.30 5.90
CA LEU A 220 -13.21 17.95 5.42
C LEU A 220 -14.18 19.13 5.60
N PRO A 221 -15.31 19.16 4.86
CA PRO A 221 -16.37 20.11 5.10
C PRO A 221 -16.86 20.07 6.56
N PRO A 222 -17.26 21.21 7.14
CA PRO A 222 -17.66 21.29 8.55
C PRO A 222 -18.92 20.47 8.89
N ASP A 223 -19.71 20.09 7.88
CA ASP A 223 -20.89 19.22 7.98
C ASP A 223 -20.59 17.75 7.63
N ALA A 224 -19.32 17.36 7.49
CA ALA A 224 -18.92 15.97 7.35
C ALA A 224 -19.43 15.12 8.52
N THR A 225 -19.99 13.95 8.20
CA THR A 225 -20.51 13.00 9.18
C THR A 225 -19.43 12.00 9.55
N PHE A 226 -19.14 11.88 10.84
CA PHE A 226 -18.18 10.92 11.39
C PHE A 226 -18.90 9.82 12.16
N VAL A 227 -18.61 8.57 11.82
CA VAL A 227 -19.14 7.38 12.50
C VAL A 227 -17.95 6.54 12.96
N GLN A 228 -17.92 6.21 14.25
CA GLN A 228 -16.98 5.22 14.78
C GLN A 228 -17.72 3.93 15.10
N ILE A 229 -17.24 2.80 14.58
CA ILE A 229 -17.76 1.47 14.88
C ILE A 229 -16.89 0.87 16.01
N ASP A 230 -17.48 0.74 17.19
CA ASP A 230 -16.80 0.24 18.37
C ASP A 230 -16.36 -1.22 18.20
N GLY A 231 -15.10 -1.48 18.47
CA GLY A 231 -14.46 -2.79 18.38
C GLY A 231 -14.05 -3.24 16.98
N MET A 232 -14.38 -2.48 15.94
CA MET A 232 -14.00 -2.80 14.57
C MET A 232 -12.52 -2.48 14.32
N SER A 233 -11.79 -3.40 13.67
CA SER A 233 -10.39 -3.16 13.24
C SER A 233 -10.30 -2.67 11.78
N HIS A 234 -9.12 -2.28 11.33
CA HIS A 234 -8.88 -1.83 9.96
C HIS A 234 -9.23 -2.91 8.93
N ALA A 235 -8.85 -4.15 9.22
CA ALA A 235 -9.07 -5.29 8.36
C ALA A 235 -10.53 -5.47 8.00
N GLN A 236 -11.45 -5.27 8.96
CA GLN A 236 -12.88 -5.59 8.83
C GLN A 236 -13.66 -4.70 7.84
N PHE A 237 -13.06 -3.63 7.31
CA PHE A 237 -13.65 -2.90 6.16
C PHE A 237 -13.68 -3.74 4.88
N GLY A 238 -12.84 -4.77 4.78
CA GLY A 238 -12.91 -5.81 3.75
C GLY A 238 -12.83 -7.22 4.34
N ALA A 239 -13.31 -8.21 3.62
CA ALA A 239 -13.18 -9.62 3.99
C ALA A 239 -11.87 -10.18 3.42
N TYR A 240 -10.72 -9.84 4.02
CA TYR A 240 -9.40 -10.36 3.63
C TYR A 240 -8.56 -10.94 4.78
N GLY A 241 -9.17 -11.08 5.96
CA GLY A 241 -8.52 -11.60 7.17
C GLY A 241 -7.57 -10.61 7.84
N GLU A 242 -6.81 -11.08 8.82
CA GLU A 242 -5.93 -10.25 9.63
C GLU A 242 -4.83 -9.57 8.80
N GLN A 243 -4.51 -8.32 9.16
CA GLN A 243 -3.44 -7.55 8.55
C GLN A 243 -2.35 -7.22 9.57
N GLY A 244 -1.10 -7.45 9.21
CA GLY A 244 0.04 -7.09 10.07
C GLY A 244 0.08 -5.59 10.36
N GLY A 245 0.16 -5.24 11.65
CA GLY A 245 0.16 -3.86 12.13
C GLY A 245 -1.22 -3.29 12.46
N ASP A 246 -2.30 -4.02 12.18
CA ASP A 246 -3.65 -3.66 12.64
C ASP A 246 -3.86 -4.03 14.12
N GLY A 247 -4.92 -3.49 14.70
CA GLY A 247 -5.39 -3.84 16.03
C GLY A 247 -6.22 -5.11 16.02
N THR A 248 -6.53 -5.61 17.22
CA THR A 248 -7.37 -6.80 17.39
C THR A 248 -8.83 -6.39 17.49
N ALA A 249 -9.64 -6.83 16.53
CA ALA A 249 -11.08 -6.64 16.57
C ALA A 249 -11.69 -7.26 17.83
N THR A 250 -12.67 -6.56 18.43
CA THR A 250 -13.46 -7.05 19.57
C THR A 250 -14.92 -7.33 19.21
N ILE A 251 -15.31 -7.07 17.96
CA ILE A 251 -16.58 -7.48 17.37
C ILE A 251 -16.33 -8.47 16.23
N ASP A 252 -17.28 -9.36 15.97
CA ASP A 252 -17.18 -10.28 14.83
C ASP A 252 -17.44 -9.56 13.49
N ASP A 253 -17.04 -10.20 12.40
CA ASP A 253 -17.12 -9.63 11.05
C ASP A 253 -18.56 -9.35 10.59
N GLU A 254 -19.54 -10.12 11.07
CA GLU A 254 -20.93 -9.94 10.68
C GLU A 254 -21.54 -8.72 11.38
N ALA A 255 -21.24 -8.55 12.67
CA ALA A 255 -21.57 -7.34 13.41
C ALA A 255 -20.90 -6.10 12.81
N ALA A 256 -19.61 -6.20 12.46
CA ALA A 256 -18.87 -5.12 11.79
C ALA A 256 -19.51 -4.75 10.44
N ARG A 257 -19.78 -5.75 9.58
CA ARG A 257 -20.45 -5.57 8.28
C ARG A 257 -21.82 -4.92 8.44
N ASN A 258 -22.62 -5.36 9.40
CA ASN A 258 -23.96 -4.81 9.63
C ASN A 258 -23.90 -3.35 10.11
N ALA A 259 -22.96 -3.02 11.01
CA ALA A 259 -22.76 -1.64 11.46
C ALA A 259 -22.27 -0.74 10.31
N LEU A 260 -21.33 -1.21 9.49
CA LEU A 260 -20.84 -0.51 8.31
C LEU A 260 -21.97 -0.29 7.29
N ALA A 261 -22.74 -1.34 6.97
CA ALA A 261 -23.87 -1.25 6.06
C ALA A 261 -24.89 -0.21 6.52
N LYS A 262 -25.21 -0.19 7.82
CA LYS A 262 -26.08 0.83 8.40
C LYS A 262 -25.53 2.24 8.20
N ALA A 263 -24.25 2.46 8.49
CA ALA A 263 -23.63 3.77 8.29
C ALA A 263 -23.65 4.22 6.82
N LEU A 264 -23.45 3.30 5.88
CA LEU A 264 -23.46 3.58 4.44
C LEU A 264 -24.86 3.85 3.87
N ILE A 265 -25.89 3.18 4.38
CA ILE A 265 -27.27 3.31 3.89
C ILE A 265 -27.97 4.54 4.46
N ASP A 266 -27.63 4.94 5.69
CA ASP A 266 -28.26 6.08 6.36
C ASP A 266 -27.68 7.45 5.94
N ALA A 267 -26.57 7.46 5.20
CA ALA A 267 -25.83 8.66 4.79
C ALA A 267 -26.23 9.20 3.41
#